data_AF-A0A970XFP0-F1
#
_entry.id   AF-A0A970XFP0-F1
#
_cell.length_a   1.000
_cell.length_b   1.000
_cell.length_c   1.000
_cell.angle_alpha   90.00
_cell.angle_beta   90.00
_cell.angle_gamma   90.00
#
_symmetry.space_group_name_H-M   'P 1'
#
loop_
_entity.id
_entity.type
_entity.pdbx_description
1 polymer ?
#
loop_
_entity_poly.entity_id
_entity_poly.type
_entity_poly.pdbx_seq_one_letter_code
_entity_poly.pdbx_strand_id
1 'polypeptide(L)' 'MAKFVSAQEASRVIPDGATIGLAGMGLSGWAEEVACAIRDSFKETGHPCNLNLKQGSAMGDWKERGVTRLG' A
#
# COMPACT_ATOMS: atom_id res chain seq x y z
N MET A 1 -2.81 -16.47 17.20
CA MET A 1 -2.74 -15.17 17.92
C MET A 1 -2.45 -14.10 16.89
N ALA A 2 -3.16 -12.97 16.90
CA ALA A 2 -2.93 -11.89 15.93
C ALA A 2 -1.65 -11.11 16.28
N LYS A 3 -0.93 -10.63 15.27
CA LYS A 3 0.21 -9.72 15.43
C LYS A 3 -0.26 -8.29 15.20
N PHE A 4 -0.02 -7.42 16.18
CA PHE A 4 -0.30 -5.99 16.07
C PHE A 4 1.01 -5.28 15.70
N VAL A 5 0.96 -4.48 14.64
CA VAL A 5 2.09 -3.70 14.14
C VAL A 5 1.61 -2.32 13.71
N SER A 6 2.50 -1.35 13.74
CA SER A 6 2.28 -0.04 13.14
C SER A 6 2.33 -0.10 11.61
N ALA A 7 1.79 0.93 10.95
CA ALA A 7 1.87 1.07 9.49
C ALA A 7 3.32 1.14 8.99
N GLN A 8 4.22 1.75 9.75
CA GLN A 8 5.64 1.86 9.40
C GLN A 8 6.37 0.53 9.52
N GLU A 9 6.03 -0.29 10.52
CA GLU A 9 6.55 -1.66 10.59
C GLU A 9 6.00 -2.52 9.45
N ALA A 10 4.73 -2.33 9.08
CA ALA A 10 4.11 -3.02 7.96
C ALA A 10 4.76 -2.66 6.61
N SER A 11 5.14 -1.40 6.39
CA SER A 11 5.81 -1.01 5.13
C SER A 11 7.21 -1.60 5.00
N ARG A 12 7.94 -1.74 6.11
CA ARG A 12 9.31 -2.29 6.13
C ARG A 12 9.42 -3.78 5.84
N VAL A 13 8.34 -4.54 6.02
CA VAL A 13 8.34 -5.99 5.75
C VAL A 13 7.96 -6.33 4.32
N ILE A 14 7.56 -5.35 3.52
CA ILE A 14 7.23 -5.52 2.10
C ILE A 14 8.53 -5.45 1.30
N PRO A 15 8.92 -6.52 0.57
CA PRO A 15 10.14 -6.49 -0.24
C PRO A 15 9.92 -5.77 -1.58
N ASP A 16 11.01 -5.36 -2.22
CA ASP A 16 10.98 -4.91 -3.60
C ASP A 16 10.41 -6.00 -4.53
N GLY A 17 9.70 -5.58 -5.58
CA GLY A 17 9.08 -6.51 -6.52
C GLY A 17 7.82 -7.21 -6.01
N ALA A 18 7.42 -6.97 -4.75
CA ALA A 18 6.26 -7.64 -4.15
C ALA A 18 4.96 -7.41 -4.94
N THR A 19 4.09 -8.42 -4.92
CA THR A 19 2.72 -8.27 -5.40
C THR A 19 1.80 -7.92 -4.24
N ILE A 20 1.14 -6.76 -4.33
CA ILE A 20 0.15 -6.29 -3.36
C ILE A 20 -1.25 -6.65 -3.88
N GLY A 21 -1.90 -7.56 -3.16
CA GLY A 21 -3.30 -7.91 -3.39
C GLY A 21 -4.24 -6.92 -2.70
N LEU A 22 -5.21 -6.39 -3.44
CA LEU A 22 -6.13 -5.36 -2.98
C LEU A 22 -7.57 -5.87 -3.06
N ALA A 23 -8.20 -5.99 -1.90
CA ALA A 23 -9.60 -6.37 -1.75
C ALA A 23 -10.43 -5.15 -1.35
N GLY A 24 -11.31 -4.70 -2.25
CA GLY A 24 -12.14 -3.52 -2.02
C GLY A 24 -12.80 -3.03 -3.31
N MET A 25 -13.52 -1.91 -3.20
CA MET A 25 -14.07 -1.16 -4.34
C MET A 25 -14.10 0.33 -4.01
N GLY A 26 -13.59 1.15 -4.93
CA GLY A 26 -13.34 2.57 -4.68
C GLY A 26 -12.39 2.71 -3.49
N LEU A 27 -12.82 3.42 -2.43
CA LEU A 27 -12.07 3.54 -1.18
C LEU A 27 -12.49 2.54 -0.11
N SER A 28 -13.56 1.77 -0.34
CA SER A 28 -14.04 0.79 0.64
C SER A 28 -13.07 -0.38 0.75
N GLY A 29 -12.65 -0.71 1.97
CA GLY A 29 -11.67 -1.77 2.25
C GLY A 29 -10.21 -1.39 2.03
N TRP A 30 -9.93 -0.12 1.70
CA TRP A 30 -8.55 0.36 1.50
C TRP A 30 -7.82 0.65 2.81
N ALA A 31 -6.60 0.15 2.94
CA ALA A 31 -5.71 0.39 4.08
C ALA A 31 -4.88 1.67 3.89
N GLU A 32 -5.50 2.84 4.12
CA GLU A 32 -4.90 4.15 3.82
C GLU A 32 -3.61 4.41 4.62
N GLU A 33 -3.56 4.08 5.91
CA GLU A 33 -2.36 4.33 6.72
C GLU A 33 -1.16 3.50 6.26
N VAL A 34 -1.39 2.25 5.87
CA VAL A 34 -0.31 1.36 5.37
C VAL A 34 0.20 1.88 4.03
N ALA A 35 -0.69 2.31 3.14
CA ALA A 35 -0.28 2.86 1.85
C ALA A 35 0.51 4.18 2.00
N CYS A 36 0.11 5.04 2.94
CA CYS A 36 0.89 6.24 3.27
C CYS A 36 2.28 5.87 3.79
N ALA A 37 2.38 4.87 4.67
CA ALA A 37 3.66 4.42 5.19
C ALA A 37 4.58 3.80 4.11
N ILE A 38 4.02 3.09 3.12
CA ILE A 38 4.76 2.59 1.96
C ILE A 38 5.29 3.75 1.12
N ARG A 39 4.43 4.71 0.78
CA ARG A 39 4.80 5.92 0.03
C ARG A 39 5.93 6.67 0.71
N ASP A 40 5.81 6.89 2.03
CA ASP A 40 6.78 7.67 2.78
C ASP A 40 8.10 6.90 2.95
N SER A 41 8.05 5.58 3.16
CA SER A 41 9.24 4.70 3.14
C SER A 41 9.98 4.79 1.80
N PHE A 42 9.26 4.73 0.68
CA PHE A 42 9.86 4.85 -0.65
C PHE A 42 10.49 6.23 -0.86
N LYS A 43 9.82 7.31 -0.44
CA LYS A 43 10.38 8.67 -0.53
C LYS A 43 11.68 8.83 0.28
N GLU A 44 11.75 8.21 1.46
CA GLU A 44 12.90 8.31 2.36
C GLU A 44 14.07 7.42 1.92
N THR A 45 13.78 6.19 1.49
CA THR A 45 14.79 5.14 1.33
C THR A 45 14.95 4.64 -0.09
N GLY A 46 14.02 4.94 -0.99
CA GLY A 46 13.89 4.29 -2.29
C GLY A 46 13.22 2.92 -2.25
N HIS A 47 12.80 2.43 -1.07
CA HIS A 47 12.22 1.11 -0.87
C HIS A 47 10.92 1.13 -0.02
N PRO A 48 9.96 0.21 -0.25
CA PRO A 48 9.97 -0.80 -1.30
C PRO A 48 9.66 -0.22 -2.69
N CYS A 49 10.25 -0.80 -3.73
CA CYS A 49 10.10 -0.36 -5.13
C CYS A 49 9.66 -1.51 -6.06
N ASN A 50 9.28 -1.14 -7.29
CA ASN A 50 8.84 -2.08 -8.34
C ASN A 50 7.67 -2.98 -7.92
N LEU A 51 6.72 -2.42 -7.16
CA LEU A 51 5.56 -3.14 -6.65
C LEU A 51 4.57 -3.49 -7.78
N ASN A 52 3.98 -4.69 -7.68
CA ASN A 52 2.95 -5.17 -8.59
C ASN A 52 1.58 -5.07 -7.91
N LEU A 53 0.62 -4.34 -8.48
CA LEU A 53 -0.73 -4.21 -7.90
C LEU A 53 -1.70 -5.20 -8.54
N LYS A 54 -2.42 -5.97 -7.72
CA LYS A 54 -3.54 -6.83 -8.16
C LYS A 54 -4.81 -6.41 -7.45
N GLN A 55 -5.71 -5.81 -8.22
CA GLN A 55 -6.96 -5.25 -7.73
C GLN A 55 -8.14 -6.16 -8.08
N GLY A 56 -9.00 -6.48 -7.11
CA GLY A 56 -10.24 -7.23 -7.38
C GLY A 56 -11.33 -6.40 -8.06
N SER A 57 -11.34 -5.09 -7.84
CA SER A 57 -12.20 -4.09 -8.47
C SER A 57 -11.41 -2.80 -8.67
N ALA A 58 -12.00 -1.76 -9.27
CA ALA A 58 -11.35 -0.45 -9.33
C ALA A 58 -11.14 0.10 -7.90
N MET A 59 -9.89 0.36 -7.52
CA MET A 59 -9.49 0.80 -6.16
C MET A 59 -8.90 2.20 -6.11
N GLY A 60 -9.52 3.15 -5.41
CA GLY A 60 -9.05 4.53 -5.18
C GLY A 60 -10.05 5.63 -5.56
N ASP A 61 -9.60 6.88 -5.53
CA ASP A 61 -10.42 8.09 -5.79
C ASP A 61 -10.05 8.86 -7.07
N TRP A 62 -9.04 8.36 -7.79
CA TRP A 62 -8.45 8.92 -9.02
C TRP A 62 -7.83 10.31 -8.80
N LYS A 63 -7.47 10.62 -7.55
CA LYS A 63 -6.90 11.91 -7.16
C LYS A 63 -5.72 11.70 -6.23
N GLU A 64 -5.97 11.45 -4.95
CA GLU A 64 -4.93 11.46 -3.92
C GLU A 64 -4.96 10.24 -3.00
N ARG A 65 -6.06 9.49 -2.94
CA ARG A 65 -6.28 8.37 -2.03
C ARG A 65 -6.37 7.05 -2.77
N GLY A 66 -6.27 5.95 -2.03
CA GLY A 66 -6.26 4.62 -2.64
C GLY A 66 -4.94 4.32 -3.34
N VAL A 67 -5.00 3.56 -4.43
CA VAL A 67 -3.80 3.08 -5.14
C VAL A 67 -2.91 4.20 -5.66
N THR A 68 -3.45 5.40 -5.88
CA THR A 68 -2.66 6.59 -6.25
C THR A 68 -1.58 6.94 -5.22
N ARG A 69 -1.72 6.49 -3.95
CA ARG A 69 -0.65 6.61 -2.94
C ARG A 69 0.63 5.86 -3.32
N LEU A 70 0.53 4.82 -4.14
CA LEU A 70 1.62 3.92 -4.49
C LEU A 70 2.28 4.23 -5.84
N GLY A 71 1.86 5.32 -6.51
CA GLY A 71 2.36 5.72 -7.83
C GLY A 71 1.32 5.52 -8.92
#